data_AF-A0A512SYR2-F1
#
_entry.id   AF-A0A512SYR2-F1
#
_cell.length_a   1.000
_cell.length_b   1.000
_cell.length_c   1.000
_cell.angle_alpha   90.00
_cell.angle_beta   90.00
_cell.angle_gamma   90.00
#
_symmetry.space_group_name_H-M   'P 1'
#
loop_
_entity.id
_entity.type
_entity.pdbx_description
1 polymer ?
#
loop_
_entity_poly.entity_id
_entity_poly.type
_entity_poly.pdbx_seq_one_letter_code
_entity_poly.pdbx_strand_id
1 'polypeptide(L)'
;MGEVMSLRERTRGAVRDEVMRQAWALFASQGFEATTIDQIAEAAGMSRRSFFRYFESKDELVLEQLAESGRAVAAALAARPAEESPWVALRAAFDESVTRMEANAEKSHPLQVMLHHEPALRSTVVEWRRRLVGLLSPLVAERLEPRRGRGADVRAAAVTASALACLDAAQGAWALDDDLRLSTLLDQAMGAVAPLD
;
A
#
# COMPACT_ATOMS: atom_id res chain seq x y z
N MET A 1 22.60 -14.81 -10.73
CA MET A 1 23.80 -13.96 -10.66
C MET A 1 23.29 -12.55 -10.43
N GLY A 2 23.28 -12.10 -9.17
CA GLY A 2 22.63 -10.86 -8.75
C GLY A 2 23.38 -9.65 -9.31
N GLU A 3 22.64 -8.76 -9.95
CA GLU A 3 23.16 -7.49 -10.45
C GLU A 3 23.59 -6.64 -9.26
N VAL A 4 24.90 -6.48 -9.06
CA VAL A 4 25.47 -5.60 -8.03
C VAL A 4 25.11 -4.19 -8.44
N MET A 5 24.08 -3.61 -7.81
CA MET A 5 23.63 -2.24 -8.06
C MET A 5 24.84 -1.29 -8.09
N SER A 6 24.96 -0.49 -9.13
CA SER A 6 26.02 0.47 -9.31
C SER A 6 26.01 1.51 -8.18
N LEU A 7 27.17 2.10 -7.88
CA LEU A 7 27.26 3.19 -6.88
C LEU A 7 26.27 4.33 -7.20
N ARG A 8 26.01 4.59 -8.49
CA ARG A 8 25.05 5.59 -8.96
C ARG A 8 23.61 5.23 -8.62
N GLU A 9 23.22 3.96 -8.77
CA GLU A 9 21.88 3.49 -8.40
C GLU A 9 21.68 3.54 -6.89
N ARG A 10 22.69 3.13 -6.11
CA ARG A 10 22.64 3.25 -4.64
C ARG A 10 22.50 4.70 -4.19
N THR A 11 23.30 5.60 -4.74
CA THR A 11 23.19 7.04 -4.44
C THR A 11 21.84 7.59 -4.89
N ARG A 12 21.30 7.16 -6.03
CA ARG A 12 19.99 7.58 -6.50
C ARG A 12 18.88 7.11 -5.56
N GLY A 13 18.92 5.84 -5.12
CA GLY A 13 17.97 5.28 -4.16
C GLY A 13 17.99 6.02 -2.83
N ALA A 14 19.17 6.21 -2.24
CA ALA A 14 19.31 6.94 -0.97
C ALA A 14 18.74 8.38 -1.04
N VAL A 15 18.90 9.06 -2.18
CA VAL A 15 18.30 10.39 -2.38
C VAL A 15 16.77 10.32 -2.51
N ARG A 16 16.22 9.30 -3.19
CA ARG A 16 14.77 9.09 -3.23
C ARG A 16 14.21 8.87 -1.82
N ASP A 17 14.84 7.98 -1.06
CA ASP A 17 14.41 7.63 0.30
C ASP A 17 14.42 8.85 1.22
N GLU A 18 15.43 9.72 1.08
CA GLU A 18 15.49 10.97 1.83
C GLU A 18 14.35 11.93 1.46
N VAL A 19 14.10 12.14 0.17
CA VAL A 19 12.99 12.99 -0.29
C VAL A 19 11.65 12.45 0.20
N MET A 20 11.44 11.14 0.10
CA MET A 20 10.25 10.46 0.59
C MET A 20 10.06 10.71 2.08
N ARG A 21 11.11 10.50 2.89
CA ARG A 21 11.08 10.71 4.34
C ARG A 21 10.69 12.15 4.70
N GLN A 22 11.26 13.15 4.03
CA GLN A 22 10.94 14.56 4.27
C GLN A 22 9.51 14.90 3.83
N ALA A 23 9.07 14.40 2.67
CA ALA A 23 7.71 14.59 2.19
C ALA A 23 6.67 14.02 3.15
N TRP A 24 6.89 12.79 3.64
CA TRP A 24 5.99 12.15 4.60
C TRP A 24 5.91 12.89 5.93
N ALA A 25 7.03 13.43 6.43
CA ALA A 25 7.02 14.26 7.63
C ALA A 25 6.17 15.52 7.44
N LEU A 26 6.30 16.20 6.29
CA LEU A 26 5.49 17.38 5.96
C LEU A 26 4.00 17.02 5.77
N PHE A 27 3.71 15.93 5.06
CA PHE A 27 2.33 15.47 4.88
C PHE A 27 1.66 15.17 6.22
N ALA A 28 2.37 14.54 7.15
CA ALA A 28 1.86 14.25 8.49
C ALA A 28 1.66 15.53 9.33
N SER A 29 2.53 16.55 9.18
CA SER A 29 2.47 17.75 10.02
C SER A 29 1.45 18.80 9.55
N GLN A 30 1.26 18.96 8.24
CA GLN A 30 0.46 20.05 7.67
C GLN A 30 -0.52 19.61 6.57
N GLY A 31 -0.57 18.31 6.25
CA GLY A 31 -1.46 17.75 5.23
C GLY A 31 -0.86 17.74 3.81
N PHE A 32 -1.47 16.94 2.94
CA PHE A 32 -1.01 16.78 1.55
C PHE A 32 -1.14 18.08 0.76
N GLU A 33 -2.32 18.70 0.75
CA GLU A 33 -2.62 19.89 -0.05
C GLU A 33 -1.74 21.09 0.32
N ALA A 34 -1.59 21.36 1.62
CA ALA A 34 -0.75 22.46 2.09
C ALA A 34 0.75 22.26 1.84
N THR A 35 1.18 21.03 1.53
CA THR A 35 2.57 20.71 1.25
C THR A 35 2.92 20.93 -0.22
N THR A 36 3.90 21.79 -0.47
CA THR A 36 4.40 22.13 -1.80
C THR A 36 5.67 21.37 -2.14
N ILE A 37 5.93 21.19 -3.44
CA ILE A 37 7.20 20.61 -3.93
C ILE A 37 8.41 21.44 -3.48
N ASP A 38 8.26 22.76 -3.36
CA ASP A 38 9.35 23.64 -2.92
C ASP A 38 9.73 23.37 -1.46
N GLN A 39 8.75 23.22 -0.56
CA GLN A 39 8.98 22.85 0.83
C GLN A 39 9.65 21.47 0.95
N ILE A 40 9.21 20.49 0.16
CA ILE A 40 9.81 19.15 0.14
C ILE A 40 11.27 19.22 -0.33
N ALA A 41 11.52 19.96 -1.42
CA ALA A 41 12.86 20.13 -1.96
C ALA A 41 13.79 20.84 -0.97
N GLU A 42 13.31 21.91 -0.33
CA GLU A 42 14.04 22.64 0.71
C GLU A 42 14.36 21.75 1.91
N ALA A 43 13.38 20.99 2.42
CA ALA A 43 13.57 20.05 3.53
C ALA A 43 14.58 18.94 3.19
N ALA A 44 14.64 18.53 1.93
CA ALA A 44 15.61 17.55 1.43
C ALA A 44 16.94 18.18 0.98
N GLY A 45 17.16 19.49 1.21
CA GLY A 45 18.40 20.19 0.88
C GLY A 45 18.70 20.28 -0.63
N MET A 46 17.66 20.33 -1.47
CA MET A 46 17.79 20.33 -2.92
C MET A 46 16.92 21.39 -3.61
N SER A 47 17.21 21.67 -4.87
CA SER A 47 16.38 22.57 -5.68
C SER A 47 15.14 21.87 -6.22
N ARG A 48 14.08 22.64 -6.51
CA ARG A 48 12.88 22.16 -7.23
C ARG A 48 13.22 21.41 -8.52
N ARG A 49 14.20 21.91 -9.28
CA ARG A 49 14.71 21.23 -10.49
C ARG A 49 15.31 19.86 -10.17
N SER A 50 16.01 19.74 -9.03
CA SER A 50 16.59 18.47 -8.59
C SER A 50 15.50 17.50 -8.18
N PHE A 51 14.46 17.93 -7.45
CA PHE A 51 13.29 17.12 -7.14
C PHE A 51 12.70 16.47 -8.41
N PHE A 52 12.47 17.25 -9.46
CA PHE A 52 11.93 16.75 -10.73
C PHE A 52 12.84 15.78 -11.50
N ARG A 53 14.10 15.61 -11.09
CA ARG A 53 14.96 14.52 -11.62
C ARG A 53 14.69 13.17 -10.95
N TYR A 54 13.97 13.16 -9.84
CA TYR A 54 13.60 11.98 -9.10
C TYR A 54 12.10 11.72 -9.24
N PHE A 55 11.24 12.72 -9.04
CA PHE A 55 9.79 12.55 -9.05
C PHE A 55 9.11 13.52 -10.02
N GLU A 56 8.19 13.04 -10.81
CA GLU A 56 7.34 13.76 -11.75
C GLU A 56 6.30 14.63 -11.03
N SER A 57 5.83 14.20 -9.85
CA SER A 57 4.80 14.93 -9.10
C SER A 57 4.85 14.65 -7.59
N LYS A 58 4.03 15.41 -6.84
CA LYS A 58 3.77 15.15 -5.41
C LYS A 58 3.00 13.84 -5.21
N ASP A 59 2.11 13.49 -6.13
CA ASP A 59 1.33 12.24 -6.11
C ASP A 59 2.21 11.00 -6.31
N GLU A 60 3.30 11.09 -7.10
CA GLU A 60 4.22 9.98 -7.30
C GLU A 60 4.84 9.50 -5.98
N LEU A 61 5.12 10.42 -5.05
CA LEU A 61 5.61 10.09 -3.71
C LEU A 61 4.61 9.17 -2.98
N VAL A 62 3.32 9.49 -3.05
CA VAL A 62 2.26 8.67 -2.45
C VAL A 62 2.17 7.32 -3.14
N LEU A 63 2.20 7.29 -4.48
CA LEU A 63 2.17 6.05 -5.26
C LEU A 63 3.35 5.13 -4.97
N GLU A 64 4.56 5.66 -4.77
CA GLU A 64 5.74 4.87 -4.45
C GLU A 64 5.65 4.20 -3.09
N GLN A 65 5.19 4.93 -2.07
CA GLN A 65 4.99 4.36 -0.73
C GLN A 65 3.92 3.27 -0.74
N LEU A 66 2.82 3.52 -1.44
CA LEU A 66 1.76 2.54 -1.63
C LEU A 66 2.30 1.31 -2.37
N ALA A 67 3.07 1.52 -3.45
CA ALA A 67 3.71 0.46 -4.23
C ALA A 67 4.67 -0.40 -3.40
N GLU A 68 5.48 0.20 -2.54
CA GLU A 68 6.34 -0.54 -1.61
C GLU A 68 5.50 -1.39 -0.64
N SER A 69 4.45 -0.81 -0.07
CA SER A 69 3.54 -1.52 0.84
C SER A 69 2.88 -2.71 0.14
N GLY A 70 2.42 -2.55 -1.11
CA GLY A 70 1.83 -3.66 -1.86
C GLY A 70 2.84 -4.71 -2.33
N ARG A 71 4.11 -4.34 -2.59
CA ARG A 71 5.18 -5.32 -2.81
C ARG A 71 5.43 -6.17 -1.57
N ALA A 72 5.42 -5.57 -0.38
CA ALA A 72 5.54 -6.31 0.87
C ALA A 72 4.38 -7.30 1.05
N VAL A 73 3.14 -6.87 0.79
CA VAL A 73 1.97 -7.77 0.81
C VAL A 73 2.08 -8.90 -0.22
N ALA A 74 2.53 -8.60 -1.44
CA ALA A 74 2.73 -9.61 -2.48
C ALA A 74 3.79 -10.65 -2.08
N ALA A 75 4.90 -10.20 -1.47
CA ALA A 75 5.93 -11.08 -0.94
C ALA A 75 5.41 -11.96 0.21
N ALA A 76 4.66 -11.37 1.15
CA ALA A 76 4.03 -12.10 2.25
C ALA A 76 3.03 -13.15 1.73
N LEU A 77 2.23 -12.81 0.71
CA LEU A 77 1.31 -13.74 0.05
C LEU A 77 2.06 -14.86 -0.67
N ALA A 78 3.12 -14.54 -1.40
CA ALA A 78 3.93 -15.54 -2.10
C ALA A 78 4.61 -16.53 -1.14
N ALA A 79 4.93 -16.11 0.09
CA ALA A 79 5.50 -16.96 1.13
C ALA A 79 4.48 -17.87 1.84
N ARG A 80 3.17 -17.70 1.61
CA ARG A 80 2.13 -18.56 2.20
C ARG A 80 2.12 -19.94 1.54
N PRO A 81 1.81 -21.03 2.28
CA PRO A 81 1.55 -22.35 1.71
C PRO A 81 0.56 -22.29 0.53
N ALA A 82 0.79 -23.14 -0.47
CA ALA A 82 -0.01 -23.15 -1.70
C ALA A 82 -1.41 -23.78 -1.47
N GLU A 83 -1.52 -24.63 -0.45
CA GLU A 83 -2.73 -25.35 -0.08
C GLU A 83 -3.71 -24.50 0.74
N GLU A 84 -3.29 -23.33 1.22
CA GLU A 84 -4.17 -22.41 1.92
C GLU A 84 -5.24 -21.85 0.97
N SER A 85 -6.47 -21.75 1.48
CA SER A 85 -7.51 -21.06 0.73
C SER A 85 -7.05 -19.61 0.45
N PRO A 86 -7.35 -19.06 -0.74
CA PRO A 86 -6.84 -17.74 -1.08
C PRO A 86 -7.27 -16.63 -0.10
N TRP A 87 -8.45 -16.77 0.52
CA TRP A 87 -8.94 -15.83 1.52
C TRP A 87 -8.10 -15.84 2.81
N VAL A 88 -7.75 -17.03 3.30
CA VAL A 88 -6.88 -17.20 4.47
C VAL A 88 -5.47 -16.69 4.18
N ALA A 89 -4.93 -17.02 3.00
CA ALA A 89 -3.61 -16.57 2.58
C ALA A 89 -3.53 -15.03 2.46
N LEU A 90 -4.56 -14.39 1.90
CA LEU A 90 -4.65 -12.92 1.82
C LEU A 90 -4.75 -12.27 3.20
N ARG A 91 -5.58 -12.82 4.09
CA ARG A 91 -5.70 -12.31 5.47
C ARG A 91 -4.35 -12.35 6.18
N ALA A 92 -3.65 -13.47 6.12
CA ALA A 92 -2.33 -13.63 6.72
C ALA A 92 -1.28 -12.72 6.06
N ALA A 93 -1.35 -12.51 4.73
CA ALA A 93 -0.45 -11.59 4.03
C ALA A 93 -0.59 -10.13 4.47
N PHE A 94 -1.75 -9.74 5.01
CA PHE A 94 -1.96 -8.41 5.58
C PHE A 94 -1.39 -8.24 6.99
N ASP A 95 -1.10 -9.32 7.72
CA ASP A 95 -0.67 -9.25 9.14
C ASP A 95 0.56 -8.39 9.35
N GLU A 96 1.57 -8.51 8.48
CA GLU A 96 2.80 -7.72 8.61
C GLU A 96 2.50 -6.22 8.46
N SER A 97 1.68 -5.87 7.48
CA SER A 97 1.30 -4.47 7.24
C SER A 97 0.47 -3.92 8.40
N VAL A 98 -0.53 -4.68 8.88
CA VAL A 98 -1.38 -4.30 10.01
C VAL A 98 -0.55 -4.14 11.27
N THR A 99 0.29 -5.12 11.60
CA THR A 99 1.16 -5.07 12.79
C THR A 99 2.11 -3.88 12.74
N ARG A 100 2.71 -3.61 11.57
CA ARG A 100 3.60 -2.45 11.39
C ARG A 100 2.85 -1.12 11.55
N MET A 101 1.60 -1.04 11.09
CA MET A 101 0.76 0.14 11.27
C MET A 101 0.38 0.35 12.72
N GLU A 102 -0.09 -0.68 13.43
CA GLU A 102 -0.43 -0.60 14.86
C GLU A 102 0.80 -0.25 15.72
N ALA A 103 1.96 -0.87 15.45
CA ALA A 103 3.19 -0.63 16.20
C ALA A 103 3.77 0.79 16.01
N ASN A 104 3.38 1.48 14.94
CA ASN A 104 3.83 2.83 14.62
C ASN A 104 2.66 3.80 14.41
N ALA A 105 1.59 3.65 15.20
CA ALA A 105 0.35 4.40 15.05
C ALA A 105 0.55 5.92 14.94
N GLU A 106 1.44 6.51 15.74
CA GLU A 106 1.80 7.94 15.69
C GLU A 106 2.15 8.41 14.27
N LYS A 107 2.79 7.55 13.47
CA LYS A 107 3.20 7.86 12.09
C LYS A 107 2.20 7.35 11.06
N SER A 108 1.66 6.15 11.23
CA SER A 108 0.78 5.52 10.24
C SER A 108 -0.64 6.11 10.26
N HIS A 109 -1.14 6.54 11.42
CA HIS A 109 -2.51 7.05 11.56
C HIS A 109 -2.74 8.34 10.76
N PRO A 110 -1.92 9.40 10.86
CA PRO A 110 -2.07 10.59 10.01
C PRO A 110 -2.03 10.28 8.51
N LEU A 111 -1.27 9.26 8.10
CA LEU A 111 -1.21 8.84 6.70
C LEU A 111 -2.51 8.18 6.24
N GLN A 112 -3.13 7.34 7.08
CA GLN A 112 -4.42 6.76 6.75
C GLN A 112 -5.51 7.83 6.74
N VAL A 113 -5.51 8.76 7.70
CA VAL A 113 -6.41 9.92 7.69
C VAL A 113 -6.30 10.66 6.36
N MET A 114 -5.08 10.98 5.94
CA MET A 114 -4.82 11.66 4.67
C MET A 114 -5.31 10.85 3.46
N LEU A 115 -4.96 9.55 3.37
CA LEU A 115 -5.35 8.69 2.24
C LEU A 115 -6.87 8.52 2.11
N HIS A 116 -7.60 8.50 3.23
CA HIS A 116 -9.06 8.30 3.22
C HIS A 116 -9.87 9.59 3.11
N HIS A 117 -9.34 10.73 3.58
CA HIS A 117 -10.12 11.98 3.69
C HIS A 117 -9.69 13.07 2.71
N GLU A 118 -8.47 13.03 2.15
CA GLU A 118 -8.00 14.04 1.20
C GLU A 118 -8.61 13.84 -0.20
N PRO A 119 -9.47 14.75 -0.70
CA PRO A 119 -10.10 14.58 -2.01
C PRO A 119 -9.12 14.48 -3.17
N ALA A 120 -7.98 15.18 -3.07
CA ALA A 120 -6.97 15.20 -4.11
C ALA A 120 -6.27 13.85 -4.31
N LEU A 121 -6.26 12.99 -3.29
CA LEU A 121 -5.64 11.66 -3.38
C LEU A 121 -6.57 10.57 -3.93
N ARG A 122 -7.87 10.87 -4.13
CA ARG A 122 -8.86 9.84 -4.53
C ARG A 122 -8.50 9.13 -5.83
N SER A 123 -8.11 9.86 -6.87
CA SER A 123 -7.70 9.26 -8.15
C SER A 123 -6.45 8.40 -7.98
N THR A 124 -5.49 8.91 -7.22
CA THR A 124 -4.22 8.24 -6.90
C THR A 124 -4.46 6.92 -6.17
N VAL A 125 -5.35 6.90 -5.18
CA VAL A 125 -5.74 5.69 -4.42
C VAL A 125 -6.49 4.70 -5.30
N VAL A 126 -7.41 5.15 -6.16
CA VAL A 126 -8.14 4.27 -7.09
C VAL A 126 -7.18 3.62 -8.09
N GLU A 127 -6.25 4.38 -8.65
CA GLU A 127 -5.23 3.87 -9.55
C GLU A 127 -4.32 2.85 -8.85
N TRP A 128 -3.84 3.21 -7.65
CA TRP A 128 -3.05 2.32 -6.81
C TRP A 128 -3.77 0.99 -6.58
N ARG A 129 -5.03 1.03 -6.15
CA ARG A 129 -5.82 -0.16 -5.86
C ARG A 129 -5.97 -1.06 -7.07
N ARG A 130 -6.20 -0.48 -8.26
CA ARG A 130 -6.25 -1.23 -9.52
C ARG A 130 -4.92 -1.92 -9.82
N ARG A 131 -3.79 -1.23 -9.62
CA ARG A 131 -2.44 -1.82 -9.78
C ARG A 131 -2.20 -2.96 -8.79
N LEU A 132 -2.61 -2.78 -7.54
CA LEU A 132 -2.46 -3.79 -6.48
C LEU A 132 -3.28 -5.05 -6.76
N VAL A 133 -4.52 -4.92 -7.26
CA VAL A 133 -5.30 -6.08 -7.73
C VAL A 133 -4.53 -6.83 -8.82
N GLY A 134 -3.98 -6.13 -9.81
CA GLY A 134 -3.19 -6.74 -10.87
C GLY A 134 -1.92 -7.46 -10.38
N LEU A 135 -1.29 -6.93 -9.32
CA LEU A 135 -0.10 -7.52 -8.70
C LEU A 135 -0.43 -8.82 -7.93
N LEU A 136 -1.53 -8.84 -7.17
CA LEU A 136 -1.85 -9.95 -6.28
C LEU A 136 -2.68 -11.05 -6.95
N SER A 137 -3.47 -10.72 -7.97
CA SER A 137 -4.37 -11.68 -8.63
C SER A 137 -3.65 -12.92 -9.19
N PRO A 138 -2.45 -12.83 -9.80
CA PRO A 138 -1.72 -14.02 -10.24
C PRO A 138 -1.38 -14.98 -9.09
N LEU A 139 -0.95 -14.46 -7.94
CA LEU A 139 -0.63 -15.26 -6.75
C LEU A 139 -1.89 -15.91 -6.15
N VAL A 140 -3.03 -15.24 -6.25
CA VAL A 140 -4.34 -15.79 -5.84
C VAL A 140 -4.80 -16.86 -6.83
N ALA A 141 -4.58 -16.66 -8.13
CA ALA A 141 -4.96 -17.61 -9.16
C ALA A 141 -4.24 -18.96 -9.03
N GLU A 142 -2.98 -18.96 -8.62
CA GLU A 142 -2.20 -20.18 -8.33
C GLU A 142 -2.82 -21.06 -7.23
N ARG A 143 -3.58 -20.46 -6.31
CA ARG A 143 -4.25 -21.14 -5.18
C ARG A 143 -5.67 -21.58 -5.50
N LEU A 144 -6.24 -21.08 -6.59
CA LEU A 144 -7.53 -21.54 -7.07
C LEU A 144 -7.33 -22.84 -7.86
N GLU A 145 -8.14 -23.86 -7.58
CA GLU A 145 -8.10 -25.13 -8.31
C GLU A 145 -8.02 -24.91 -9.84
N PRO A 146 -7.33 -25.78 -10.60
CA PRO A 146 -7.14 -25.63 -12.03
C PRO A 146 -8.45 -25.85 -12.82
N ARG A 147 -9.37 -24.89 -12.74
CA ARG A 147 -10.46 -24.72 -13.71
C ARG A 147 -9.93 -23.80 -14.81
N ARG A 148 -9.22 -24.40 -15.77
CA ARG A 148 -8.66 -23.72 -16.94
C ARG A 148 -9.78 -23.03 -17.73
N GLY A 149 -9.77 -21.70 -17.79
CA GLY A 149 -10.70 -20.89 -18.57
C GLY A 149 -10.65 -19.41 -18.17
N ARG A 150 -11.15 -18.51 -19.03
CA ARG A 150 -11.16 -17.04 -18.81
C ARG A 150 -11.86 -16.59 -17.50
N GLY A 151 -12.64 -17.47 -16.87
CA GLY A 151 -13.30 -17.21 -15.59
C GLY A 151 -12.40 -17.34 -14.35
N ALA A 152 -11.25 -18.03 -14.44
CA ALA A 152 -10.30 -18.14 -13.33
C ALA A 152 -9.67 -16.77 -12.98
N ASP A 153 -9.33 -15.98 -14.00
CA ASP A 153 -8.78 -14.63 -13.84
C ASP A 153 -9.78 -13.70 -13.14
N VAL A 154 -11.07 -13.81 -13.48
CA VAL A 154 -12.14 -13.00 -12.87
C VAL A 154 -12.35 -13.39 -11.41
N ARG A 155 -12.32 -14.69 -11.07
CA ARG A 155 -12.44 -15.15 -9.68
C ARG A 155 -11.26 -14.67 -8.84
N ALA A 156 -10.03 -14.80 -9.33
CA ALA A 156 -8.84 -14.34 -8.64
C ALA A 156 -8.87 -12.83 -8.41
N ALA A 157 -9.23 -12.05 -9.44
CA ALA A 157 -9.38 -10.61 -9.34
C ALA A 157 -10.50 -10.21 -8.37
N ALA A 158 -11.64 -10.89 -8.39
CA ALA A 158 -12.76 -10.62 -7.48
C ALA A 158 -12.37 -10.90 -6.02
N VAL A 159 -11.78 -12.06 -5.72
CA VAL A 159 -11.31 -12.42 -4.38
C VAL A 159 -10.27 -11.40 -3.87
N THR A 160 -9.31 -11.04 -4.72
CA THR A 160 -8.29 -10.04 -4.39
C THR A 160 -8.91 -8.67 -4.11
N ALA A 161 -9.79 -8.19 -5.00
CA ALA A 161 -10.43 -6.90 -4.86
C ALA A 161 -11.32 -6.83 -3.60
N SER A 162 -12.03 -7.91 -3.28
CA SER A 162 -12.83 -8.04 -2.06
C SER A 162 -11.97 -8.00 -0.79
N ALA A 163 -10.85 -8.74 -0.75
CA ALA A 163 -9.95 -8.71 0.40
C ALA A 163 -9.33 -7.32 0.60
N LEU A 164 -8.90 -6.66 -0.49
CA LEU A 164 -8.43 -5.28 -0.43
C LEU A 164 -9.53 -4.30 -0.01
N ALA A 165 -10.80 -4.57 -0.33
CA ALA A 165 -11.92 -3.78 0.18
C ALA A 165 -12.15 -3.94 1.68
N CYS A 166 -11.93 -5.14 2.21
CA CYS A 166 -11.98 -5.37 3.65
C CYS A 166 -10.86 -4.61 4.36
N LEU A 167 -9.65 -4.64 3.81
CA LEU A 167 -8.52 -3.87 4.34
C LEU A 167 -8.77 -2.36 4.30
N ASP A 168 -9.24 -1.84 3.16
CA ASP A 168 -9.60 -0.43 2.97
C ASP A 168 -10.68 0.03 3.96
N ALA A 169 -11.71 -0.80 4.19
CA ALA A 169 -12.76 -0.51 5.18
C ALA A 169 -12.21 -0.49 6.62
N ALA A 170 -11.34 -1.45 6.97
CA ALA A 170 -10.70 -1.52 8.28
C ALA A 170 -9.77 -0.33 8.53
N GLN A 171 -8.96 0.05 7.53
CA GLN A 171 -8.09 1.22 7.57
C GLN A 171 -8.89 2.53 7.66
N GLY A 172 -10.00 2.63 6.94
CA GLY A 172 -10.90 3.78 7.00
C GLY A 172 -11.55 3.95 8.37
N ALA A 173 -11.99 2.85 9.01
CA ALA A 173 -12.51 2.89 10.37
C ALA A 173 -11.42 3.25 11.40
N TRP A 174 -10.23 2.67 11.26
CA TRP A 174 -9.08 2.98 12.12
C TRP A 174 -8.58 4.42 11.94
N ALA A 175 -8.73 5.01 10.75
CA ALA A 175 -8.41 6.41 10.49
C ALA A 175 -9.41 7.39 11.14
N LEU A 176 -10.57 6.92 11.60
CA LEU A 176 -11.53 7.73 12.36
C LEU A 176 -11.28 7.64 13.87
N ASP A 177 -10.71 6.53 14.33
CA ASP A 177 -10.45 6.22 15.73
C ASP A 177 -9.29 5.21 15.84
N ASP A 178 -8.11 5.69 16.21
CA ASP A 178 -6.90 4.88 16.33
C ASP A 178 -6.77 4.14 17.67
N ASP A 179 -7.68 4.37 18.62
CA ASP A 179 -7.83 3.53 19.82
C ASP A 179 -8.38 2.13 19.47
N LEU A 180 -9.00 2.00 18.29
CA LEU A 180 -9.44 0.72 17.75
C LEU A 180 -8.26 -0.13 17.28
N ARG A 181 -8.42 -1.45 17.38
CA ARG A 181 -7.44 -2.42 16.86
C ARG A 181 -7.71 -2.68 15.39
N LEU A 182 -6.80 -2.22 14.51
CA LEU A 182 -6.88 -2.43 13.06
C LEU A 182 -6.98 -3.91 12.68
N SER A 183 -6.25 -4.77 13.39
CA SER A 183 -6.34 -6.24 13.24
C SER A 183 -7.76 -6.77 13.47
N THR A 184 -8.41 -6.35 14.55
CA THR A 184 -9.81 -6.70 14.86
C THR A 184 -10.77 -6.16 13.80
N LEU A 185 -10.58 -4.92 13.34
CA LEU A 185 -11.40 -4.33 12.27
C LEU A 185 -11.26 -5.09 10.95
N LEU A 186 -10.05 -5.53 10.62
CA LEU A 186 -9.79 -6.34 9.43
C LEU A 186 -10.47 -7.71 9.53
N ASP A 187 -10.42 -8.37 10.69
CA ASP A 187 -11.11 -9.64 10.93
C ASP A 187 -12.63 -9.48 10.77
N GLN A 188 -13.21 -8.40 11.32
CA GLN A 188 -14.63 -8.09 11.15
C GLN A 188 -15.00 -7.86 9.68
N ALA A 189 -14.23 -7.04 8.96
CA ALA A 189 -14.49 -6.73 7.56
C ALA A 189 -14.37 -7.98 6.67
N MET A 190 -13.32 -8.78 6.84
CA MET A 190 -13.12 -10.01 6.07
C MET A 190 -14.14 -11.09 6.44
N GLY A 191 -14.57 -11.16 7.70
CA GLY A 191 -15.63 -12.07 8.15
C GLY A 191 -17.01 -11.73 7.58
N ALA A 192 -17.30 -10.44 7.33
CA ALA A 192 -18.57 -10.02 6.72
C ALA A 192 -18.70 -10.35 5.23
N VAL A 193 -17.57 -10.58 4.53
CA VAL A 193 -17.52 -10.88 3.09
C VAL A 193 -17.24 -12.35 2.81
N ALA A 194 -16.62 -13.07 3.76
CA ALA A 194 -16.52 -14.53 3.68
C ALA A 194 -17.91 -15.09 3.34
N PRO A 195 -18.03 -16.04 2.40
CA PRO A 195 -19.32 -16.58 2.03
C PRO A 195 -20.03 -17.01 3.32
N LEU A 196 -21.14 -16.34 3.62
CA LEU A 196 -22.12 -16.86 4.56
C LEU A 196 -22.45 -18.26 4.02
N ASP A 197 -22.14 -19.27 4.81
CA ASP A 197 -22.42 -20.68 4.47
C ASP A 197 -23.83 -20.87 3.88
#